data_AF-A0A359KH61-F1
#
_entry.id   AF-A0A359KH61-F1
#
_cell.length_a   1.000
_cell.length_b   1.000
_cell.length_c   1.000
_cell.angle_alpha   90.00
_cell.angle_beta   90.00
_cell.angle_gamma   90.00
#
_symmetry.space_group_name_H-M   'P 1'
#
loop_
_entity.id
_entity.type
_entity.pdbx_description
1 polymer ?
#
loop_
_entity_poly.entity_id
_entity_poly.type
_entity_poly.pdbx_seq_one_letter_code
_entity_poly.pdbx_strand_id
1 'polypeptide(L)'
;MARLARQAGRQVQVLRLVDAGARTELAERARAAYLAVGGQETIFEGDFPAADLVVDALFGIGLNRAPNGDAARLIAAIIDSGLPVLSLDVPSGVDARTGAVPGVAVRATITLQFILRHQGLYTADALEYIGGRRLAPLSLPGGSQRGIAPAACLWLPSRLPTQLAPRRANTHKGESGHVLCVGGNAGSGGAVMLAAESALRAGAGLVSVATQ
;
A
#
# COMPACT_ATOMS: atom_id res chain seq x y z
N MET A 1 -9.43 -1.06 18.20
CA MET A 1 -9.28 0.41 18.07
C MET A 1 -10.43 1.17 18.73
N ALA A 2 -11.68 0.92 18.35
CA ALA A 2 -12.87 1.65 18.84
C ALA A 2 -12.93 1.81 20.38
N ARG A 3 -12.69 0.74 21.14
CA ARG A 3 -12.58 0.78 22.62
C ARG A 3 -11.60 1.82 23.13
N LEU A 4 -10.38 1.82 22.59
CA LEU A 4 -9.31 2.73 23.03
C LEU A 4 -9.62 4.17 22.66
N ALA A 5 -10.17 4.41 21.46
CA ALA A 5 -10.59 5.74 21.03
C ALA A 5 -11.68 6.30 21.95
N ARG A 6 -12.65 5.48 22.36
CA ARG A 6 -13.69 5.87 23.33
C ARG A 6 -13.12 6.18 24.70
N GLN A 7 -12.22 5.33 25.21
CA GLN A 7 -11.52 5.59 26.48
C GLN A 7 -10.67 6.86 26.44
N ALA A 8 -10.18 7.25 25.27
CA ALA A 8 -9.49 8.53 25.03
C ALA A 8 -10.45 9.72 24.82
N GLY A 9 -11.74 9.57 25.11
CA GLY A 9 -12.74 10.66 25.04
C GLY A 9 -13.25 10.98 23.65
N ARG A 10 -13.03 10.12 22.65
CA ARG A 10 -13.58 10.31 21.30
C ARG A 10 -15.00 9.77 21.19
N GLN A 11 -15.83 10.43 20.37
CA GLN A 11 -17.11 9.89 19.95
C GLN A 11 -16.86 8.79 18.92
N VAL A 12 -17.38 7.59 19.16
CA VAL A 12 -17.10 6.40 18.35
C VAL A 12 -18.37 5.59 18.21
N GLN A 13 -18.76 5.34 16.95
CA GLN A 13 -19.80 4.40 16.56
C GLN A 13 -19.17 3.32 15.67
N VAL A 14 -19.57 2.06 15.88
CA VAL A 14 -19.12 0.94 15.06
C VAL A 14 -20.25 0.51 14.13
N LEU A 15 -20.03 0.60 12.82
CA LEU A 15 -20.93 0.04 11.81
C LEU A 15 -20.53 -1.41 11.52
N ARG A 16 -21.51 -2.31 11.43
CA ARG A 16 -21.30 -3.71 11.05
C ARG A 16 -22.28 -4.15 9.98
N LEU A 17 -21.87 -5.11 9.15
CA LEU A 17 -22.78 -5.78 8.22
C LEU A 17 -23.56 -6.88 8.96
N VAL A 18 -24.76 -7.22 8.47
CA VAL A 18 -25.63 -8.25 9.08
C VAL A 18 -24.91 -9.60 9.18
N ASP A 19 -24.29 -10.04 8.08
CA ASP A 19 -23.55 -11.31 7.97
C ASP A 19 -22.06 -11.21 8.35
N ALA A 20 -21.69 -10.12 9.04
CA ALA A 20 -20.32 -9.88 9.52
C ALA A 20 -20.21 -9.99 11.04
N GLY A 21 -20.95 -10.91 11.67
CA GLY A 21 -20.68 -11.34 13.06
C GLY A 21 -19.19 -11.67 13.23
N ALA A 22 -18.64 -11.52 14.44
CA ALA A 22 -17.20 -11.60 14.61
C ALA A 22 -16.72 -13.04 14.32
N ARG A 23 -16.04 -13.20 13.19
CA ARG A 23 -15.71 -14.51 12.60
C ARG A 23 -14.59 -15.24 13.33
N THR A 24 -14.00 -14.60 14.35
CA THR A 24 -12.91 -15.14 15.15
C THR A 24 -13.13 -14.81 16.61
N GLU A 25 -12.61 -15.67 17.51
CA GLU A 25 -12.66 -15.42 18.95
C GLU A 25 -12.00 -14.10 19.34
N LEU A 26 -10.93 -13.70 18.63
CA LEU A 26 -10.25 -12.42 18.84
C LEU A 26 -11.18 -11.24 18.54
N ALA A 27 -11.94 -11.31 17.44
CA ALA A 27 -12.89 -10.28 17.08
C ALA A 27 -14.06 -10.21 18.08
N GLU A 28 -14.56 -11.36 18.54
CA GLU A 28 -15.61 -11.39 19.58
C GLU A 28 -15.13 -10.83 20.91
N ARG A 29 -13.92 -11.19 21.37
CA ARG A 29 -13.31 -10.59 22.56
C ARG A 29 -13.14 -9.08 22.44
N ALA A 30 -12.68 -8.60 21.28
CA ALA A 30 -12.51 -7.17 21.03
C ALA A 30 -13.85 -6.43 21.01
N ARG A 31 -14.89 -7.03 20.43
CA ARG A 31 -16.26 -6.52 20.43
C ARG A 31 -16.83 -6.45 21.84
N ALA A 32 -16.79 -7.54 22.60
CA ALA A 32 -17.25 -7.59 23.98
C ALA A 32 -16.56 -6.51 24.84
N ALA A 33 -15.24 -6.34 24.69
CA ALA A 33 -14.49 -5.31 25.41
C ALA A 33 -14.89 -3.88 25.00
N TYR A 34 -15.30 -3.65 23.74
CA TYR A 34 -15.83 -2.35 23.29
C TYR A 34 -17.21 -2.07 23.90
N LEU A 35 -18.09 -3.07 23.90
CA LEU A 35 -19.43 -2.95 24.50
C LEU A 35 -19.34 -2.73 26.02
N ALA A 36 -18.40 -3.40 26.70
CA ALA A 36 -18.18 -3.25 28.15
C ALA A 36 -17.77 -1.84 28.59
N VAL A 37 -17.24 -1.01 27.68
CA VAL A 37 -16.95 0.42 27.95
C VAL A 37 -18.07 1.35 27.44
N GLY A 38 -19.27 0.80 27.26
CA GLY A 38 -20.44 1.53 26.76
C GLY A 38 -20.37 1.86 25.27
N GLY A 39 -19.60 1.11 24.48
CA GLY A 39 -19.58 1.23 23.02
C GLY A 39 -20.93 0.90 22.39
N GLN A 40 -21.21 1.49 21.23
CA GLN A 40 -22.44 1.27 20.47
C GLN A 40 -22.11 0.74 19.07
N GLU A 41 -22.85 -0.27 18.66
CA GLU A 41 -22.79 -0.82 17.30
C GLU A 41 -24.13 -0.63 16.59
N THR A 42 -24.07 -0.43 15.28
CA THR A 42 -25.24 -0.28 14.42
C THR A 42 -25.07 -1.13 13.17
N ILE A 43 -26.16 -1.75 12.72
CA ILE A 43 -26.18 -2.44 11.43
C ILE A 43 -26.14 -1.38 10.33
N PHE A 44 -25.30 -1.59 9.34
CA PHE A 44 -25.37 -0.80 8.12
C PHE A 44 -26.58 -1.24 7.28
N GLU A 45 -27.60 -0.39 7.22
CA GLU A 45 -28.82 -0.62 6.43
C GLU A 45 -28.91 0.30 5.19
N GLY A 46 -27.88 1.12 4.95
CA GLY A 46 -27.82 2.06 3.83
C GLY A 46 -27.41 3.46 4.27
N ASP A 47 -27.75 3.84 5.51
CA ASP A 47 -27.42 5.16 6.05
C ASP A 47 -26.02 5.19 6.65
N PHE A 48 -25.28 6.24 6.30
CA PHE A 48 -23.95 6.51 6.83
C PHE A 48 -24.03 7.61 7.91
N PRO A 49 -23.70 7.31 9.17
CA PRO A 49 -23.80 8.28 10.26
C PRO A 49 -22.82 9.44 10.07
N ALA A 50 -23.19 10.62 10.61
CA ALA A 50 -22.31 11.78 10.61
C ALA A 50 -21.02 11.47 11.40
N ALA A 51 -19.88 11.74 10.79
CA ALA A 51 -18.55 11.53 11.38
C ALA A 51 -17.53 12.47 10.74
N ASP A 52 -16.41 12.70 11.43
CA ASP A 52 -15.29 13.48 10.91
C ASP A 52 -14.21 12.59 10.24
N LEU A 53 -14.23 11.28 10.53
CA LEU A 53 -13.21 10.31 10.11
C LEU A 53 -13.84 8.92 10.01
N VAL A 54 -13.53 8.21 8.93
CA VAL A 54 -13.85 6.79 8.78
C VAL A 54 -12.64 5.94 9.13
N VAL A 55 -12.83 4.91 9.96
CA VAL A 55 -11.84 3.87 10.19
C VAL A 55 -12.27 2.62 9.44
N ASP A 56 -11.60 2.34 8.33
CA ASP A 56 -11.85 1.14 7.54
C ASP A 56 -11.13 -0.05 8.17
N ALA A 57 -11.94 -0.97 8.69
CA ALA A 57 -11.51 -2.24 9.28
C ALA A 57 -12.39 -3.41 8.77
N LEU A 58 -12.96 -3.27 7.58
CA LEU A 58 -13.93 -4.22 7.03
C LEU A 58 -13.26 -5.48 6.48
N PHE A 59 -12.19 -5.31 5.69
CA PHE A 59 -11.33 -6.38 5.18
C PHE A 59 -9.86 -6.03 5.38
N GLY A 60 -9.02 -7.05 5.50
CA GLY A 60 -7.56 -6.92 5.55
C GLY A 60 -6.90 -7.85 4.53
N ILE A 61 -5.72 -8.39 4.85
CA ILE A 61 -5.01 -9.35 3.99
C ILE A 61 -5.81 -10.61 3.60
N GLY A 62 -6.90 -10.93 4.31
CA GLY A 62 -7.73 -12.12 4.06
C GLY A 62 -8.74 -11.99 2.91
N LEU A 63 -8.78 -10.85 2.20
CA LEU A 63 -9.67 -10.68 1.05
C LEU A 63 -9.33 -11.68 -0.05
N ASN A 64 -10.29 -12.51 -0.43
CA ASN A 64 -10.12 -13.56 -1.47
C ASN A 64 -11.12 -13.48 -2.62
N ARG A 65 -12.01 -12.47 -2.60
CA ARG A 65 -13.02 -12.19 -3.63
C ARG A 65 -13.37 -10.70 -3.59
N ALA A 66 -13.87 -10.17 -4.71
CA ALA A 66 -14.37 -8.81 -4.77
C ALA A 66 -15.47 -8.58 -3.72
N PRO A 67 -15.49 -7.42 -3.02
CA PRO A 67 -16.62 -7.05 -2.17
C PRO A 67 -17.93 -7.07 -2.96
N ASN A 68 -18.98 -7.62 -2.36
CA ASN A 68 -20.31 -7.73 -2.96
C ASN A 68 -21.40 -7.44 -1.92
N GLY A 69 -22.66 -7.35 -2.38
CA GLY A 69 -23.81 -7.11 -1.51
C GLY A 69 -23.62 -5.91 -0.58
N ASP A 70 -23.93 -6.08 0.70
CA ASP A 70 -23.85 -5.03 1.72
C ASP A 70 -22.43 -4.49 1.89
N ALA A 71 -21.40 -5.32 1.69
CA ALA A 71 -20.01 -4.87 1.79
C ALA A 71 -19.66 -3.90 0.66
N ALA A 72 -20.10 -4.17 -0.57
CA ALA A 72 -19.92 -3.26 -1.69
C ALA A 72 -20.69 -1.95 -1.47
N ARG A 73 -21.94 -2.02 -0.96
CA ARG A 73 -22.73 -0.83 -0.63
C ARG A 73 -22.08 0.02 0.46
N LEU A 74 -21.53 -0.60 1.50
CA LEU A 74 -20.83 0.13 2.56
C LEU A 74 -19.57 0.81 2.04
N ILE A 75 -18.77 0.13 1.20
CA ILE A 75 -17.59 0.75 0.59
C ILE A 75 -17.99 1.93 -0.30
N ALA A 76 -19.05 1.80 -1.10
CA ALA A 76 -19.57 2.91 -1.90
C ALA A 76 -20.00 4.09 -1.02
N ALA A 77 -20.74 3.85 0.07
CA ALA A 77 -21.13 4.89 1.01
C ALA A 77 -19.93 5.59 1.67
N ILE A 78 -18.86 4.84 1.98
CA ILE A 78 -17.60 5.42 2.48
C ILE A 78 -16.99 6.37 1.44
N ILE A 79 -16.94 5.96 0.17
CA ILE A 79 -16.40 6.78 -0.92
C ILE A 79 -17.24 8.06 -1.11
N ASP A 80 -18.56 7.91 -1.18
CA ASP A 80 -19.50 9.02 -1.41
C ASP A 80 -19.54 10.01 -0.25
N SER A 81 -19.18 9.58 0.97
CA SER A 81 -19.09 10.48 2.14
C SER A 81 -18.06 11.59 1.98
N GLY A 82 -17.02 11.39 1.15
CA GLY A 82 -15.91 12.33 0.99
C GLY A 82 -15.06 12.55 2.25
N LEU A 83 -15.30 11.79 3.32
CA LEU A 83 -14.58 11.91 4.58
C LEU A 83 -13.16 11.34 4.46
N PRO A 84 -12.19 11.83 5.27
CA PRO A 84 -10.90 11.18 5.37
C PRO A 84 -11.06 9.75 5.89
N VAL A 85 -10.26 8.84 5.35
CA VAL A 85 -10.33 7.41 5.71
C VAL A 85 -8.97 6.91 6.20
N LEU A 86 -8.99 6.29 7.38
CA LEU A 86 -7.87 5.51 7.92
C LEU A 86 -8.16 4.01 7.71
N SER A 87 -7.48 3.38 6.76
CA SER A 87 -7.58 1.93 6.58
C SER A 87 -6.60 1.20 7.49
N LEU A 88 -7.10 0.16 8.16
CA LEU A 88 -6.30 -0.73 8.99
C LEU A 88 -5.87 -1.93 8.13
N ASP A 89 -4.57 -2.22 8.14
CA ASP A 89 -3.92 -3.29 7.39
C ASP A 89 -3.84 -3.07 5.87
N VAL A 90 -4.99 -3.02 5.22
CA VAL A 90 -5.20 -2.95 3.76
C VAL A 90 -6.52 -2.20 3.53
N PRO A 91 -6.61 -1.24 2.58
CA PRO A 91 -7.90 -0.66 2.23
C PRO A 91 -8.86 -1.74 1.74
N SER A 92 -10.05 -1.80 2.34
CA SER A 92 -11.03 -2.83 2.04
C SER A 92 -11.37 -2.85 0.55
N GLY A 93 -11.25 -4.03 -0.07
CA GLY A 93 -11.44 -4.22 -1.51
C GLY A 93 -10.14 -4.28 -2.33
N VAL A 94 -8.99 -4.00 -1.72
CA VAL A 94 -7.67 -4.15 -2.36
C VAL A 94 -7.08 -5.53 -2.07
N ASP A 95 -6.52 -6.20 -3.09
CA ASP A 95 -5.72 -7.42 -2.93
C ASP A 95 -4.31 -7.05 -2.42
N ALA A 96 -4.00 -7.45 -1.18
CA ALA A 96 -2.74 -7.16 -0.51
C ALA A 96 -1.49 -7.79 -1.16
N ARG A 97 -1.68 -8.83 -1.99
CA ARG A 97 -0.60 -9.55 -2.67
C ARG A 97 -0.36 -9.01 -4.07
N THR A 98 -1.41 -8.69 -4.82
CA THR A 98 -1.26 -8.29 -6.24
C THR A 98 -1.37 -6.78 -6.45
N GLY A 99 -2.02 -6.06 -5.54
CA GLY A 99 -2.37 -4.66 -5.71
C GLY A 99 -3.57 -4.44 -6.63
N ALA A 100 -4.23 -5.51 -7.10
CA ALA A 100 -5.43 -5.42 -7.91
C ALA A 100 -6.64 -4.98 -7.07
N VAL A 101 -7.59 -4.34 -7.73
CA VAL A 101 -8.87 -3.91 -7.17
C VAL A 101 -9.99 -4.58 -7.97
N PRO A 102 -10.39 -5.83 -7.62
CA PRO A 102 -11.30 -6.64 -8.43
C PRO A 102 -12.76 -6.18 -8.41
N GLY A 103 -13.06 -5.04 -7.79
CA GLY A 103 -14.40 -4.49 -7.62
C GLY A 103 -14.33 -3.11 -7.00
N VAL A 104 -15.25 -2.79 -6.07
CA VAL A 104 -15.17 -1.54 -5.31
C VAL A 104 -14.14 -1.67 -4.18
N ALA A 105 -13.36 -0.61 -3.95
CA ALA A 105 -12.41 -0.55 -2.85
C ALA A 105 -12.40 0.83 -2.17
N VAL A 106 -12.11 0.83 -0.87
CA VAL A 106 -11.95 2.03 -0.06
C VAL A 106 -10.74 2.83 -0.55
N ARG A 107 -10.92 4.13 -0.76
CA ARG A 107 -9.82 5.07 -1.02
C ARG A 107 -9.36 5.69 0.29
N ALA A 108 -8.26 5.18 0.84
CA ALA A 108 -7.70 5.62 2.10
C ALA A 108 -6.95 6.95 1.98
N THR A 109 -7.09 7.80 2.99
CA THR A 109 -6.17 8.93 3.21
C THR A 109 -4.85 8.41 3.78
N ILE A 110 -4.92 7.49 4.73
CA ILE A 110 -3.76 6.80 5.32
C ILE A 110 -4.11 5.32 5.51
N THR A 111 -3.15 4.44 5.21
CA THR A 111 -3.21 3.03 5.55
C THR A 111 -2.16 2.68 6.60
N LEU A 112 -2.59 2.09 7.71
CA LEU A 112 -1.71 1.54 8.75
C LEU A 112 -1.56 0.04 8.56
N GLN A 113 -0.46 -0.39 7.94
CA GLN A 113 -0.09 -1.78 7.78
C GLN A 113 0.40 -2.35 9.12
N PHE A 114 0.12 -3.63 9.40
CA PHE A 114 0.62 -4.30 10.60
C PHE A 114 1.69 -5.33 10.26
N ILE A 115 2.67 -5.49 11.16
CA ILE A 115 3.74 -6.50 11.10
C ILE A 115 4.73 -6.27 9.95
N LEU A 116 4.27 -6.34 8.71
CA LEU A 116 5.06 -6.25 7.49
C LEU A 116 4.39 -5.34 6.45
N ARG A 117 5.19 -4.92 5.46
CA ARG A 117 4.68 -4.24 4.28
C ARG A 117 4.09 -5.27 3.33
N HIS A 118 2.83 -5.09 2.97
CA HIS A 118 2.13 -5.84 1.94
C HIS A 118 2.56 -5.39 0.55
N GLN A 119 3.10 -6.28 -0.27
CA GLN A 119 3.67 -5.94 -1.59
C GLN A 119 2.65 -5.31 -2.54
N GLY A 120 1.39 -5.78 -2.49
CA GLY A 120 0.31 -5.27 -3.33
C GLY A 120 0.04 -3.79 -3.10
N LEU A 121 0.36 -3.27 -1.91
CA LEU A 121 0.14 -1.86 -1.57
C LEU A 121 1.22 -0.91 -2.13
N TYR A 122 2.15 -1.42 -2.93
CA TYR A 122 3.22 -0.68 -3.58
C TYR A 122 3.22 -0.85 -5.11
N THR A 123 2.15 -1.40 -5.69
CA THR A 123 2.05 -1.70 -7.12
C THR A 123 0.61 -1.61 -7.61
N ALA A 124 0.43 -1.70 -8.93
CA ALA A 124 -0.86 -1.79 -9.61
C ALA A 124 -1.87 -0.71 -9.15
N ASP A 125 -3.16 -1.04 -9.17
CA ASP A 125 -4.25 -0.11 -8.89
C ASP A 125 -4.23 0.38 -7.44
N ALA A 126 -3.75 -0.43 -6.49
CA ALA A 126 -3.66 -0.09 -5.08
C ALA A 126 -2.92 1.24 -4.80
N LEU A 127 -2.04 1.68 -5.71
CA LEU A 127 -1.38 2.99 -5.63
C LEU A 127 -2.37 4.16 -5.50
N GLU A 128 -3.56 4.04 -6.11
CA GLU A 128 -4.61 5.06 -6.07
C GLU A 128 -5.53 4.97 -4.84
N TYR A 129 -5.46 3.87 -4.09
CA TYR A 129 -6.35 3.56 -2.96
C TYR A 129 -5.66 3.62 -1.60
N ILE A 130 -4.34 3.48 -1.55
CA ILE A 130 -3.58 3.32 -0.30
C ILE A 130 -3.39 4.61 0.50
N GLY A 131 -3.34 5.76 -0.16
CA GLY A 131 -2.95 7.04 0.44
C GLY A 131 -1.57 6.99 1.12
N GLY A 132 -1.44 7.65 2.27
CA GLY A 132 -0.22 7.63 3.07
C GLY A 132 0.04 6.26 3.70
N ARG A 133 1.26 5.72 3.52
CA ARG A 133 1.65 4.41 4.08
C ARG A 133 2.29 4.55 5.45
N ARG A 134 1.82 3.77 6.43
CA ARG A 134 2.43 3.62 7.77
C ARG A 134 2.55 2.15 8.12
N LEU A 135 3.54 1.80 8.94
CA LEU A 135 3.78 0.44 9.40
C LEU A 135 3.85 0.41 10.92
N ALA A 136 2.98 -0.40 11.54
CA ALA A 136 3.05 -0.77 12.95
C ALA A 136 3.63 -2.20 13.06
N PRO A 137 4.90 -2.38 13.47
CA PRO A 137 5.55 -3.70 13.47
C PRO A 137 5.05 -4.67 14.57
N LEU A 138 4.20 -4.20 15.50
CA LEU A 138 3.57 -4.97 16.58
C LEU A 138 4.53 -5.77 17.50
N SER A 139 5.74 -5.27 17.72
CA SER A 139 6.71 -5.83 18.69
C SER A 139 6.85 -7.36 18.63
N LEU A 140 7.01 -7.91 17.41
CA LEU A 140 7.25 -9.34 17.24
C LEU A 140 8.58 -9.76 17.91
N PRO A 141 8.66 -10.98 18.47
CA PRO A 141 9.91 -11.52 19.00
C PRO A 141 11.07 -11.42 18.00
N GLY A 142 12.27 -11.18 18.52
CA GLY A 142 13.46 -11.11 17.69
C GLY A 142 13.64 -12.40 16.87
N GLY A 143 13.71 -12.27 15.55
CA GLY A 143 13.93 -13.40 14.65
C GLY A 143 12.67 -14.14 14.18
N SER A 144 11.45 -13.64 14.45
CA SER A 144 10.20 -14.20 13.89
C SER A 144 10.17 -14.27 12.36
N GLN A 145 11.09 -13.56 11.69
CA GLN A 145 11.21 -13.52 10.22
C GLN A 145 12.45 -14.28 9.73
N ARG A 146 13.23 -14.92 10.61
CA ARG A 146 14.41 -15.70 10.19
C ARG A 146 13.97 -16.87 9.32
N GLY A 147 14.68 -17.06 8.21
CA GLY A 147 14.39 -18.13 7.25
C GLY A 147 13.23 -17.86 6.30
N ILE A 148 12.52 -16.74 6.44
CA ILE A 148 11.46 -16.34 5.51
C ILE A 148 12.09 -15.50 4.39
N ALA A 149 12.05 -16.02 3.16
CA ALA A 149 12.46 -15.24 2.00
C ALA A 149 11.42 -14.15 1.69
N PRO A 150 11.84 -12.89 1.47
CA PRO A 150 10.90 -11.84 1.10
C PRO A 150 10.35 -12.08 -0.31
N ALA A 151 9.03 -11.90 -0.48
CA ALA A 151 8.39 -11.97 -1.80
C ALA A 151 8.79 -10.80 -2.72
N ALA A 152 9.17 -9.66 -2.11
CA ALA A 152 9.65 -8.48 -2.83
C ALA A 152 10.59 -7.64 -1.94
N CYS A 153 11.46 -6.87 -2.58
CA CYS A 153 12.37 -5.94 -1.92
C CYS A 153 11.99 -4.50 -2.26
N LEU A 154 11.62 -3.71 -1.24
CA LEU A 154 11.39 -2.29 -1.42
C LEU A 154 12.72 -1.55 -1.55
N TRP A 155 12.89 -0.85 -2.67
CA TRP A 155 14.02 0.04 -2.89
C TRP A 155 13.78 1.37 -2.19
N LEU A 156 14.68 1.69 -1.25
CA LEU A 156 14.67 2.96 -0.52
C LEU A 156 15.87 3.80 -0.96
N PRO A 157 15.76 5.14 -0.97
CA PRO A 157 16.89 6.02 -1.31
C PRO A 157 18.15 5.73 -0.49
N SER A 158 18.00 5.32 0.76
CA SER A 158 19.12 4.93 1.64
C SER A 158 19.93 3.72 1.16
N ARG A 159 19.40 2.92 0.22
CA ARG A 159 20.12 1.81 -0.41
C ARG A 159 20.95 2.23 -1.62
N LEU A 160 20.70 3.42 -2.19
CA LEU A 160 21.42 3.87 -3.40
C LEU A 160 22.93 4.04 -3.17
N PRO A 161 23.43 4.61 -2.04
CA PRO A 161 24.87 4.80 -1.84
C PRO A 161 25.68 3.49 -1.82
N THR A 162 25.07 2.37 -1.41
CA THR A 162 25.76 1.07 -1.38
C THR A 162 25.80 0.39 -2.75
N GLN A 163 24.97 0.83 -3.69
CA GLN A 163 24.89 0.28 -5.05
C GLN A 163 25.60 1.17 -6.08
N LEU A 164 25.67 2.48 -5.82
CA LEU A 164 26.29 3.49 -6.68
C LEU A 164 27.48 4.11 -5.94
N ALA A 165 28.53 3.31 -5.74
CA ALA A 165 29.72 3.78 -5.04
C ALA A 165 30.38 4.97 -5.76
N PRO A 166 30.92 5.96 -5.03
CA PRO A 166 31.67 7.07 -5.62
C PRO A 166 32.84 6.56 -6.46
N ARG A 167 33.10 7.23 -7.58
CA ARG A 167 34.25 6.91 -8.43
C ARG A 167 35.52 7.50 -7.85
N ARG A 168 36.65 6.89 -8.19
CA ARG A 168 37.96 7.46 -7.88
C ARG A 168 38.13 8.76 -8.65
N ALA A 169 38.78 9.74 -8.02
CA ALA A 169 39.00 11.06 -8.64
C ALA A 169 39.89 10.99 -9.90
N ASN A 170 40.70 9.94 -10.04
CA ASN A 170 41.62 9.74 -11.16
C ASN A 170 41.12 8.74 -12.22
N THR A 171 39.81 8.45 -12.24
CA THR A 171 39.20 7.55 -13.23
C THR A 171 39.21 8.17 -14.64
N HIS A 172 39.56 7.37 -15.65
CA HIS A 172 39.44 7.78 -17.07
C HIS A 172 38.24 7.14 -17.77
N LYS A 173 37.88 7.64 -18.97
CA LYS A 173 36.70 7.16 -19.74
C LYS A 173 36.68 5.64 -19.95
N GLY A 174 37.82 5.02 -20.24
CA GLY A 174 37.92 3.56 -20.41
C GLY A 174 37.57 2.72 -19.18
N GLU A 175 37.75 3.26 -17.96
CA GLU A 175 37.37 2.59 -16.71
C GLU A 175 35.88 2.76 -16.40
N SER A 176 35.20 3.68 -17.08
CA SER A 176 33.77 3.96 -16.90
C SER A 176 32.88 3.18 -17.89
N GLY A 177 33.44 2.20 -18.60
CA GLY A 177 32.75 1.35 -19.55
C GLY A 177 32.33 2.05 -20.85
N HIS A 178 31.92 1.23 -21.82
CA HIS A 178 31.38 1.66 -23.11
C HIS A 178 30.01 1.01 -23.31
N VAL A 179 29.00 1.83 -23.57
CA VAL A 179 27.63 1.36 -23.85
C VAL A 179 27.33 1.52 -25.34
N LEU A 180 26.83 0.46 -25.97
CA LEU A 180 26.24 0.53 -27.31
C LEU A 180 24.72 0.58 -27.19
N CYS A 181 24.11 1.68 -27.61
CA CYS A 181 22.66 1.81 -27.73
C CYS A 181 22.24 1.42 -29.14
N VAL A 182 21.44 0.37 -29.28
CA VAL A 182 20.92 -0.09 -30.56
C VAL A 182 19.44 0.23 -30.66
N GLY A 183 19.05 0.99 -31.67
CA GLY A 183 17.65 1.35 -31.91
C GLY A 183 17.48 2.63 -32.72
N GLY A 184 16.23 3.04 -32.88
CA GLY A 184 15.86 4.15 -33.75
C GLY A 184 15.80 3.76 -35.23
N ASN A 185 14.93 4.45 -35.96
CA ASN A 185 14.77 4.37 -37.41
C ASN A 185 14.39 5.78 -37.91
N ALA A 186 14.27 5.96 -39.22
CA ALA A 186 13.72 7.16 -39.83
C ALA A 186 12.38 7.56 -39.16
N GLY A 187 12.35 8.74 -38.57
CA GLY A 187 11.17 9.27 -37.85
C GLY A 187 10.99 8.78 -36.41
N SER A 188 11.85 7.90 -35.88
CA SER A 188 11.73 7.33 -34.51
C SER A 188 13.04 7.32 -33.71
N GLY A 189 13.97 8.23 -34.01
CA GLY A 189 15.28 8.33 -33.32
C GLY A 189 15.23 8.80 -31.86
N GLY A 190 14.10 9.35 -31.39
CA GLY A 190 14.02 9.95 -30.05
C GLY A 190 14.32 8.96 -28.91
N ALA A 191 13.84 7.73 -29.00
CA ALA A 191 14.02 6.73 -27.94
C ALA A 191 15.49 6.35 -27.74
N VAL A 192 16.24 6.14 -28.84
CA VAL A 192 17.67 5.78 -28.75
C VAL A 192 18.53 6.94 -28.28
N MET A 193 18.15 8.18 -28.63
CA MET A 193 18.82 9.38 -28.12
C MET A 193 18.66 9.51 -26.60
N LEU A 194 17.43 9.36 -26.08
CA LEU A 194 17.17 9.42 -24.64
C LEU A 194 17.94 8.33 -23.88
N ALA A 195 18.02 7.13 -24.43
CA ALA A 195 18.79 6.03 -23.84
C ALA A 195 20.29 6.35 -23.80
N ALA A 196 20.85 6.85 -24.91
CA ALA A 196 22.27 7.20 -25.01
C ALA A 196 22.66 8.33 -24.04
N GLU A 197 21.86 9.38 -23.96
CA GLU A 197 22.07 10.46 -23.01
C GLU A 197 21.95 9.99 -21.56
N SER A 198 20.97 9.13 -21.25
CA SER A 198 20.79 8.58 -19.91
C SER A 198 21.98 7.73 -19.48
N ALA A 199 22.57 6.94 -20.40
CA ALA A 199 23.78 6.17 -20.14
C ALA A 199 24.97 7.09 -19.83
N LEU A 200 25.16 8.19 -20.58
CA LEU A 200 26.19 9.18 -20.27
C LEU A 200 25.94 9.86 -18.91
N ARG A 201 24.70 10.23 -18.58
CA ARG A 201 24.34 10.84 -17.28
C ARG A 201 24.52 9.88 -16.10
N ALA A 202 24.27 8.58 -16.28
CA ALA A 202 24.60 7.54 -15.31
C ALA A 202 26.13 7.27 -15.22
N GLY A 203 26.89 7.86 -16.16
CA GLY A 203 28.33 7.95 -16.18
C GLY A 203 29.03 6.86 -16.98
N ALA A 204 28.42 6.36 -18.06
CA ALA A 204 29.19 5.63 -19.06
C ALA A 204 30.35 6.50 -19.58
N GLY A 205 31.53 5.92 -19.78
CA GLY A 205 32.70 6.67 -20.27
C GLY A 205 32.65 6.96 -21.77
N LEU A 206 31.97 6.10 -22.52
CA LEU A 206 31.68 6.27 -23.94
C LEU A 206 30.30 5.68 -24.24
N VAL A 207 29.57 6.31 -25.15
CA VAL A 207 28.34 5.75 -25.71
C VAL A 207 28.41 5.79 -27.23
N SER A 208 28.08 4.68 -27.87
CA SER A 208 27.88 4.61 -29.32
C SER A 208 26.41 4.32 -29.61
N VAL A 209 25.91 4.82 -30.73
CA VAL A 209 24.55 4.56 -31.21
C VAL A 209 24.62 3.82 -32.53
N ALA A 210 23.92 2.69 -32.61
CA ALA A 210 23.67 1.98 -33.86
C ALA A 210 22.18 2.14 -34.20
N THR A 211 21.90 2.71 -35.36
CA THR A 211 20.55 3.01 -35.85
C THR A 211 20.42 2.60 -37.31
N GLN A 212 19.19 2.38 -37.79
CA GLN A 212 18.88 1.97 -39.17
C GLN A 212 18.42 3.16 -40.02
#